data_AF-A0A9E2S6D6-F1
#
_entry.id   AF-A0A9E2S6D6-F1
#
_cell.length_a   1.000
_cell.length_b   1.000
_cell.length_c   1.000
_cell.angle_alpha   90.00
_cell.angle_beta   90.00
_cell.angle_gamma   90.00
#
_symmetry.space_group_name_H-M   'P 1'
#
loop_
_entity.id
_entity.type
_entity.pdbx_description
1 polymer ?
#
loop_
_entity_poly.entity_id
_entity_poly.type
_entity_poly.pdbx_seq_one_letter_code
_entity_poly.pdbx_strand_id
1 'polypeptide(L)'
;MATHNSTHKIHEGRNVKRFREMRGWKQEGLADEMGEEWNQRKISLLEQKETIEPDILLLVSTALNIPVEVFQNLDEEQAINVISNTANFDHCQQPSFFNSNPTFNPIDMIVQLHDEKIALYERMLKEKEEMIARLEKLMEGK
;
A
#
# COMPACT_ATOMS: atom_id res chain seq x y z
N MET A 1 12.03 -37.32 24.76
CA MET A 1 11.94 -36.08 23.96
C MET A 1 11.44 -36.44 22.58
N ALA A 2 10.15 -36.27 22.31
CA ALA A 2 9.59 -36.46 20.98
C ALA A 2 9.46 -35.08 20.34
N THR A 3 10.36 -34.75 19.41
CA THR A 3 10.27 -33.52 18.61
C THR A 3 9.12 -33.70 17.63
N HIS A 4 8.00 -33.05 17.92
CA HIS A 4 6.84 -32.99 17.04
C HIS A 4 7.23 -32.17 15.80
N ASN A 5 7.65 -32.84 14.73
CA ASN A 5 7.86 -32.19 13.45
C ASN A 5 6.47 -31.99 12.81
N SER A 6 5.77 -30.95 13.24
CA SER A 6 4.53 -30.51 12.61
C SER A 6 4.90 -30.08 11.18
N THR A 7 4.58 -30.93 10.22
CA THR A 7 4.65 -30.63 8.79
C THR A 7 3.84 -29.37 8.54
N HIS A 8 4.51 -28.22 8.49
CA HIS A 8 3.88 -26.92 8.30
C HIS A 8 3.41 -26.87 6.84
N LYS A 9 2.17 -27.30 6.61
CA LYS A 9 1.57 -27.27 5.28
C LYS A 9 1.04 -25.87 5.03
N ILE A 10 1.45 -25.31 3.90
CA ILE A 10 1.03 -23.98 3.48
C ILE A 10 -0.43 -24.04 3.08
N HIS A 11 -1.22 -23.10 3.61
CA HIS A 11 -2.64 -23.03 3.35
C HIS A 11 -2.95 -21.94 2.32
N GLU A 12 -3.06 -22.34 1.06
CA GLU A 12 -3.24 -21.45 -0.09
C GLU A 12 -4.50 -20.58 0.03
N GLY A 13 -5.62 -21.16 0.49
CA GLY A 13 -6.87 -20.40 0.68
C GLY A 13 -6.77 -19.26 1.71
N ARG A 14 -5.98 -19.45 2.77
CA ARG A 14 -5.74 -18.41 3.80
C ARG A 14 -4.84 -17.32 3.24
N ASN A 15 -3.88 -17.68 2.39
CA ASN A 15 -3.06 -16.73 1.66
C ASN A 15 -3.91 -15.90 0.69
N VAL A 16 -4.81 -16.52 -0.06
CA VAL A 16 -5.77 -15.82 -0.93
C VAL A 16 -6.61 -14.81 -0.15
N LYS A 17 -7.16 -15.22 1.00
CA LYS A 17 -7.93 -14.33 1.89
C LYS A 17 -7.12 -13.11 2.32
N ARG A 18 -5.87 -13.32 2.76
CA ARG A 18 -4.97 -12.24 3.20
C ARG A 18 -4.69 -11.23 2.10
N PHE A 19 -4.38 -11.71 0.89
CA PHE A 19 -4.10 -10.82 -0.23
C PHE A 19 -5.33 -10.06 -0.72
N ARG A 20 -6.51 -10.70 -0.69
CA ARG A 20 -7.78 -10.01 -0.95
C ARG A 20 -8.02 -8.88 0.05
N GLU A 21 -7.81 -9.14 1.35
CA GLU A 21 -7.97 -8.15 2.41
C GLU A 21 -6.93 -7.02 2.32
N MET A 22 -5.68 -7.35 1.94
CA MET A 22 -4.62 -6.36 1.70
C MET A 22 -4.96 -5.42 0.52
N ARG A 23 -5.65 -5.93 -0.50
CA ARG A 23 -6.22 -5.13 -1.60
C ARG A 23 -7.44 -4.31 -1.19
N GLY A 24 -7.97 -4.51 0.03
CA GLY A 24 -9.19 -3.86 0.52
C GLY A 24 -10.48 -4.39 -0.12
N TRP A 25 -10.42 -5.57 -0.73
CA TRP A 25 -11.56 -6.13 -1.47
C TRP A 25 -12.45 -6.97 -0.56
N LYS A 26 -13.77 -6.86 -0.76
CA LYS A 26 -14.74 -7.82 -0.21
C LYS A 26 -14.71 -9.12 -1.04
N GLN A 27 -15.27 -10.19 -0.50
CA GLN A 27 -15.39 -11.46 -1.23
C GLN A 27 -16.17 -11.30 -2.55
N GLU A 28 -17.16 -10.41 -2.59
CA GLU A 28 -17.88 -10.03 -3.82
C GLU A 28 -16.94 -9.40 -4.84
N GLY A 29 -16.09 -8.45 -4.43
CA GLY A 29 -15.16 -7.77 -5.35
C GLY A 29 -14.13 -8.72 -5.98
N LEU A 30 -13.69 -9.75 -5.26
CA LEU A 30 -12.84 -10.79 -5.85
C LEU A 30 -13.64 -11.70 -6.80
N ALA A 31 -14.90 -12.02 -6.46
CA ALA A 31 -15.76 -12.79 -7.33
C ALA A 31 -16.02 -12.07 -8.66
N ASP A 32 -16.27 -10.75 -8.62
CA ASP A 32 -16.48 -9.93 -9.80
C ASP A 32 -15.28 -9.96 -10.74
N GLU A 33 -14.05 -9.91 -10.20
CA GLU A 33 -12.81 -9.99 -10.99
C GLU A 33 -12.54 -11.40 -11.55
N MET A 34 -12.98 -12.45 -10.84
CA MET A 34 -12.82 -13.84 -11.29
C MET A 34 -13.87 -14.25 -12.35
N GLY A 35 -14.94 -13.47 -12.53
CA GLY A 35 -15.95 -13.63 -13.58
C GLY A 35 -17.30 -14.22 -13.09
N GLU A 36 -18.27 -14.32 -14.01
CA GLU A 36 -19.69 -14.61 -13.69
C GLU A 36 -19.94 -15.97 -12.99
N GLU A 37 -19.02 -16.93 -13.13
CA GLU A 37 -19.12 -18.20 -12.41
C GLU A 37 -18.81 -18.07 -10.92
N TRP A 38 -18.18 -16.98 -10.49
CA TRP A 38 -17.77 -16.74 -9.11
C TRP A 38 -18.79 -15.90 -8.36
N ASN A 39 -18.96 -16.24 -7.09
CA ASN A 39 -19.82 -15.48 -6.19
C ASN A 39 -19.22 -15.49 -4.79
N GLN A 40 -19.72 -14.61 -3.93
CA GLN A 40 -19.24 -14.44 -2.54
C GLN A 40 -19.15 -15.78 -1.78
N ARG A 41 -20.11 -16.68 -1.97
CA ARG A 41 -20.12 -18.01 -1.32
C ARG A 41 -19.01 -18.93 -1.85
N LYS A 42 -18.76 -18.95 -3.16
CA LYS A 42 -17.69 -19.74 -3.79
C LYS A 42 -16.31 -19.24 -3.34
N ILE A 43 -16.11 -17.92 -3.25
CA ILE A 43 -14.87 -17.34 -2.72
C ILE A 43 -14.66 -17.73 -1.25
N SER A 44 -15.71 -17.65 -0.42
CA SER A 44 -15.62 -18.09 0.97
C SER A 44 -15.21 -19.56 1.12
N LEU A 45 -15.72 -20.44 0.25
CA LEU A 45 -15.33 -21.85 0.23
C LEU A 45 -13.89 -22.05 -0.27
N LEU A 46 -13.46 -21.27 -1.29
CA LEU A 46 -12.10 -21.28 -1.80
C LEU A 46 -11.09 -20.91 -0.70
N GLU A 47 -11.37 -19.87 0.07
CA GLU A 47 -10.49 -19.38 1.15
C GLU A 47 -10.30 -20.40 2.29
N GLN A 48 -11.25 -21.34 2.44
CA GLN A 48 -11.18 -22.42 3.43
C GLN A 48 -10.44 -23.66 2.91
N LYS A 49 -10.13 -23.75 1.61
CA LYS A 49 -9.36 -24.86 1.06
C LYS A 49 -7.87 -24.71 1.39
N GLU A 50 -7.27 -25.78 1.91
CA GLU A 50 -5.83 -25.83 2.18
C GLU A 50 -5.01 -25.79 0.88
N THR A 51 -5.49 -26.50 -0.14
CA THR A 51 -4.90 -26.52 -1.49
C THR A 51 -5.98 -26.18 -2.52
N ILE A 52 -5.64 -25.31 -3.46
CA ILE A 52 -6.50 -24.82 -4.53
C ILE A 52 -6.06 -25.47 -5.84
N GLU A 53 -7.03 -25.73 -6.73
CA GLU A 53 -6.74 -26.25 -8.07
C GLU A 53 -5.90 -25.24 -8.86
N PRO A 54 -4.86 -25.67 -9.61
CA PRO A 54 -3.89 -24.77 -10.24
C PRO A 54 -4.54 -23.76 -11.21
N ASP A 55 -5.57 -24.18 -11.94
CA ASP A 55 -6.31 -23.31 -12.86
C ASP A 55 -7.02 -22.16 -12.13
N ILE A 56 -7.59 -22.47 -10.96
CA ILE A 56 -8.26 -21.48 -10.11
C ILE A 56 -7.23 -20.58 -9.43
N LEU A 57 -6.11 -21.13 -8.98
CA LEU A 57 -5.05 -20.35 -8.36
C LEU A 57 -4.43 -19.37 -9.36
N LEU A 58 -4.28 -19.78 -10.63
CA LEU A 58 -3.83 -18.90 -11.71
C LEU A 58 -4.84 -17.77 -11.98
N LEU A 59 -6.14 -18.07 -11.93
CA LEU A 59 -7.20 -17.07 -12.05
C LEU A 59 -7.13 -16.05 -10.91
N VAL A 60 -6.97 -16.50 -9.67
CA VAL A 60 -6.80 -15.63 -8.49
C VAL A 60 -5.51 -14.80 -8.59
N SER A 61 -4.40 -15.42 -9.03
CA SER A 61 -3.12 -14.77 -9.29
C SER A 61 -3.28 -13.64 -10.31
N THR A 62 -4.05 -13.87 -11.36
CA THR A 62 -4.33 -12.87 -12.40
C THR A 62 -5.19 -11.73 -11.85
N ALA A 63 -6.29 -12.05 -11.17
CA ALA A 63 -7.20 -11.09 -10.55
C ALA A 63 -6.48 -10.19 -9.52
N LEU A 64 -5.66 -10.78 -8.66
CA LEU A 64 -4.91 -10.06 -7.64
C LEU A 64 -3.58 -9.52 -8.18
N ASN A 65 -3.17 -9.83 -9.42
CA ASN A 65 -1.86 -9.51 -9.99
C ASN A 65 -0.70 -9.87 -9.03
N ILE A 66 -0.73 -11.10 -8.52
CA ILE A 66 0.25 -11.67 -7.58
C ILE A 66 0.68 -13.03 -8.13
N PRO A 67 1.98 -13.35 -8.24
CA PRO A 67 2.42 -14.66 -8.75
C PRO A 67 1.88 -15.84 -7.94
N VAL A 68 1.53 -16.94 -8.63
CA VAL A 68 0.98 -18.17 -8.01
C VAL A 68 1.89 -18.74 -6.92
N GLU A 69 3.20 -18.59 -7.09
CA GLU A 69 4.23 -19.06 -6.17
C GLU A 69 4.12 -18.37 -4.80
N VAL A 70 3.61 -17.14 -4.75
CA VAL A 70 3.45 -16.41 -3.50
C VAL A 70 2.36 -17.05 -2.65
N PHE A 71 1.27 -17.52 -3.25
CA PHE A 71 0.20 -18.21 -2.52
C PHE A 71 0.64 -19.59 -2.02
N GLN A 72 1.55 -20.24 -2.74
CA GLN A 72 2.08 -21.57 -2.44
C GLN A 72 3.23 -21.57 -1.44
N ASN A 73 3.97 -20.47 -1.30
CA ASN A 73 5.18 -20.39 -0.48
C ASN A 73 5.04 -19.49 0.77
N LEU A 74 3.95 -18.73 0.91
CA LEU A 74 3.78 -17.84 2.06
C LEU A 74 3.35 -18.64 3.30
N ASP A 75 4.25 -18.70 4.26
CA ASP A 75 4.05 -19.45 5.49
C ASP A 75 3.40 -18.62 6.61
N GLU A 76 2.49 -19.22 7.38
CA GLU A 76 1.70 -18.49 8.39
C GLU A 76 2.53 -17.87 9.50
N GLU A 77 3.63 -18.51 9.90
CA GLU A 77 4.50 -18.04 11.00
C GLU A 77 5.26 -16.75 10.66
N GLN A 78 5.60 -16.50 9.40
CA GLN A 78 6.33 -15.29 9.01
C GLN A 78 5.44 -14.03 9.05
N ALA A 79 4.13 -14.17 8.90
CA ALA A 79 3.19 -13.04 8.91
C ALA A 79 2.76 -12.61 10.32
N ILE A 80 2.71 -13.54 11.29
CA ILE A 80 2.30 -13.24 12.67
C ILE A 80 3.35 -12.38 13.38
N ASN A 81 4.64 -12.55 13.09
CA ASN A 81 5.69 -11.71 13.68
C ASN A 81 5.68 -10.25 13.21
N VAL A 82 5.05 -9.95 12.08
CA VAL A 82 4.90 -8.56 11.60
C VAL A 82 3.62 -7.94 12.16
N ILE A 83 2.53 -8.70 12.28
CA ILE A 83 1.23 -8.17 12.72
C ILE A 83 1.12 -8.12 14.25
N SER A 84 1.68 -9.08 15.00
CA SER A 84 1.66 -9.06 16.48
C SER A 84 2.51 -7.94 17.08
N ASN A 85 3.57 -7.53 16.37
CA ASN A 85 4.39 -6.37 16.73
C ASN A 85 3.78 -5.03 16.27
N THR A 86 2.74 -5.05 15.42
CA THR A 86 2.07 -3.84 14.91
C THR A 86 0.75 -3.53 15.65
N ALA A 87 0.15 -4.50 16.34
CA ALA A 87 -1.18 -4.37 16.94
C ALA A 87 -1.24 -4.28 18.48
N ASN A 88 -0.10 -4.20 19.19
CA ASN A 88 -0.07 -3.95 20.63
C ASN A 88 0.31 -2.49 20.93
N PHE A 89 -0.64 -1.58 20.71
CA PHE A 89 -0.52 -0.17 21.09
C PHE A 89 -0.80 0.10 22.59
N ASP A 90 -1.22 -0.91 23.35
CA ASP A 90 -1.75 -0.70 24.71
C ASP A 90 -0.73 -0.87 25.85
N HIS A 91 0.46 -1.48 25.64
CA HIS A 91 1.37 -1.66 26.79
C HIS A 91 2.87 -1.91 26.56
N CYS A 92 3.45 -1.55 25.41
CA CYS A 92 4.89 -1.74 25.22
C CYS A 92 5.59 -0.40 25.03
N GLN A 93 6.46 -0.06 25.99
CA GLN A 93 7.47 0.97 25.81
C GLN A 93 8.22 0.73 24.50
N GLN A 94 8.04 1.66 23.56
CA GLN A 94 8.93 1.92 22.42
C GLN A 94 9.44 0.65 21.69
N PRO A 95 8.70 0.09 20.72
CA PRO A 95 9.27 -0.92 19.84
C PRO A 95 10.49 -0.31 19.12
N SER A 96 11.62 -1.01 19.16
CA SER A 96 12.93 -0.58 18.65
C SER A 96 12.95 -0.22 17.15
N PHE A 97 11.81 -0.37 16.44
CA PHE A 97 11.57 0.13 15.08
C PHE A 97 11.51 1.66 14.99
N PHE A 98 11.09 2.36 16.05
CA PHE A 98 11.08 3.83 16.08
C PHE A 98 12.47 4.47 16.16
N ASN A 99 13.54 3.67 16.29
CA ASN A 99 14.91 4.17 16.17
C ASN A 99 15.42 4.19 14.72
N SER A 100 14.53 3.99 13.74
CA SER A 100 14.75 4.52 12.41
C SER A 100 14.44 6.01 12.44
N ASN A 101 15.35 6.82 12.99
CA ASN A 101 15.31 8.27 12.81
C ASN A 101 15.35 8.51 11.30
N PRO A 102 14.26 8.93 10.64
CA PRO A 102 14.36 9.34 9.26
C PRO A 102 15.33 10.53 9.27
N THR A 103 16.36 10.53 8.42
CA THR A 103 17.28 11.67 8.26
C THR A 103 16.58 12.91 7.67
N PHE A 104 15.27 12.85 7.57
CA PHE A 104 14.40 13.76 6.87
C PHE A 104 13.19 14.05 7.76
N ASN A 105 13.17 15.26 8.30
CA ASN A 105 12.05 15.75 9.07
C ASN A 105 11.00 16.33 8.10
N PRO A 106 9.79 15.75 8.00
CA PRO A 106 8.76 16.22 7.08
C PRO A 106 8.33 17.67 7.36
N ILE A 107 8.50 18.18 8.59
CA ILE A 107 8.21 19.57 8.93
C ILE A 107 9.19 20.51 8.22
N ASP A 108 10.49 20.15 8.19
CA ASP A 108 11.53 21.00 7.59
C ASP A 108 11.31 21.13 6.08
N MET A 109 10.85 20.07 5.42
CA MET A 109 10.48 20.13 3.99
C MET A 109 9.25 21.01 3.74
N ILE A 110 8.26 20.97 4.64
CA ILE A 110 7.09 21.84 4.52
C ILE A 110 7.53 23.31 4.64
N VAL A 111 8.42 23.63 5.58
CA VAL A 111 8.96 24.99 5.74
C VAL A 111 9.72 25.41 4.48
N GLN A 112 10.61 24.56 3.95
CA GLN A 112 11.35 24.83 2.72
C GLN A 112 10.41 25.11 1.53
N LEU A 113 9.36 24.31 1.36
CA LEU A 113 8.36 24.54 0.30
C LEU A 113 7.62 25.87 0.46
N HIS A 114 7.38 26.33 1.69
CA HIS A 114 6.76 27.63 1.92
C HIS A 114 7.72 28.77 1.57
N ASP A 115 8.99 28.66 1.93
CA ASP A 115 10.01 29.66 1.61
C ASP A 115 10.24 29.78 0.10
N GLU A 116 10.33 28.65 -0.61
CA GLU A 116 10.43 28.61 -2.08
C GLU A 116 9.21 29.24 -2.76
N LYS A 117 8.01 28.96 -2.23
CA LYS A 117 6.75 29.56 -2.71
C LYS A 117 6.74 31.08 -2.52
N ILE A 118 7.19 31.59 -1.37
CA ILE A 118 7.24 33.03 -1.10
C ILE A 118 8.22 33.71 -2.08
N ALA A 119 9.42 33.17 -2.25
CA ALA A 119 10.41 33.71 -3.17
C ALA A 119 9.93 33.74 -4.62
N LEU A 120 9.17 32.71 -5.05
CA LEU A 120 8.56 32.66 -6.37
C LEU A 120 7.49 33.74 -6.56
N TYR A 121 6.66 33.99 -5.54
CA TYR A 121 5.67 35.07 -5.60
C TYR A 121 6.31 36.45 -5.65
N GLU A 122 7.39 36.70 -4.90
CA GLU A 122 8.12 37.97 -4.97
C GLU A 122 8.68 38.23 -6.37
N ARG A 123 9.28 37.20 -7.00
CA ARG A 123 9.77 37.31 -8.38
C ARG A 123 8.65 37.59 -9.38
N MET A 124 7.56 36.85 -9.28
CA MET A 124 6.40 37.04 -10.16
C MET A 124 5.79 38.44 -10.00
N LEU A 125 5.74 38.97 -8.77
CA LEU A 125 5.24 40.32 -8.52
C LEU A 125 6.16 41.35 -9.17
N LYS A 126 7.47 41.20 -9.03
CA LYS A 126 8.47 42.06 -9.68
C LYS A 126 8.37 42.03 -11.21
N GLU A 127 8.23 40.85 -11.81
CA GLU A 127 8.04 40.72 -13.26
C GLU A 127 6.77 41.42 -13.73
N LYS A 128 5.68 41.35 -12.95
CA LYS A 128 4.45 42.09 -13.24
C LYS A 128 4.66 43.61 -13.16
N GLU A 129 5.35 44.10 -12.13
CA GLU A 129 5.66 45.53 -12.00
C GLU A 129 6.52 46.03 -13.16
N GLU A 130 7.55 45.28 -13.56
CA GLU A 130 8.39 45.62 -14.71
C GLU A 130 7.60 45.61 -16.03
N MET A 131 6.67 44.66 -16.20
CA MET A 131 5.79 44.60 -17.36
C MET A 131 4.85 45.80 -17.41
N ILE A 132 4.25 46.18 -16.28
CA ILE A 132 3.38 47.36 -16.17
C ILE A 132 4.17 48.62 -16.51
N ALA A 133 5.36 48.81 -15.94
CA ALA A 133 6.19 49.98 -16.22
C ALA A 133 6.62 50.08 -17.70
N ARG A 134 6.86 48.94 -18.37
CA ARG A 134 7.11 48.91 -19.82
C ARG A 134 5.87 49.32 -20.62
N LEU A 135 4.69 48.85 -20.21
CA LEU A 135 3.42 49.21 -20.86
C LEU A 135 3.09 50.69 -20.67
N GLU A 136 3.28 51.25 -19.48
CA GLU A 136 3.09 52.68 -19.18
C GLU A 136 3.99 53.55 -20.07
N LYS A 137 5.28 53.22 -20.20
CA LYS A 137 6.21 53.94 -21.10
C LYS A 137 5.78 53.90 -22.57
N LEU A 138 5.19 52.80 -23.03
CA LEU A 138 4.66 52.69 -24.40
C LEU A 138 3.39 53.54 -24.60
N MET A 139 2.62 53.77 -23.53
CA MET A 139 1.44 54.63 -23.55
C MET A 139 1.79 56.12 -23.49
N GLU A 140 2.84 56.51 -22.76
CA GLU A 140 3.30 57.91 -22.66
C GLU A 140 4.04 58.40 -23.92
N GLY A 141 4.53 57.50 -24.77
CA GLY A 141 5.20 57.81 -26.04
C GLY A 141 4.28 58.08 -27.24
N LYS A 142 2.97 58.28 -27.01
CA LYS A 142 1.95 58.66 -28.02
C LYS A 142 1.45 60.07 -27.77
#